data_AF-A0AAU2XN44-F1
#
_entry.id   AF-A0AAU2XN44-F1
#
_cell.length_a   1.000
_cell.length_b   1.000
_cell.length_c   1.000
_cell.angle_alpha   90.00
_cell.angle_beta   90.00
_cell.angle_gamma   90.00
#
_symmetry.space_group_name_H-M   'P 1'
#
loop_
_entity.id
_entity.type
_entity.pdbx_description
1 polymer ?
#
loop_
_entity_poly.entity_id
_entity_poly.type
_entity_poly.pdbx_seq_one_letter_code
_entity_poly.pdbx_strand_id
1 'polypeptide(L)'
;MTSPIFYEAPASDFILLSFDGRVLEAFGYVNAVRYHLWEQPRLEFRPGRSRRLAIVTKRGRRHTITYDAHLLPGLQALAARLAESVSEVPEP
;
A
#
# COMPACT_ATOMS: atom_id res chain seq x y z
N MET A 1 11.16 -19.62 -15.34
CA MET A 1 11.24 -18.32 -14.64
C MET A 1 9.82 -17.89 -14.35
N THR A 2 9.38 -17.98 -13.10
CA THR A 2 8.10 -17.42 -12.66
C THR A 2 8.28 -15.91 -12.53
N SER A 3 7.52 -15.14 -13.30
CA SER A 3 7.46 -13.68 -13.11
C SER A 3 7.02 -13.38 -11.68
N PRO A 4 7.58 -12.36 -11.01
CA PRO A 4 7.08 -11.93 -9.71
C PRO A 4 5.59 -11.57 -9.84
N ILE A 5 4.78 -12.08 -8.93
CA ILE A 5 3.36 -11.73 -8.84
C ILE A 5 3.29 -10.36 -8.18
N PHE A 6 2.90 -9.35 -8.94
CA PHE A 6 2.62 -8.02 -8.40
C PHE A 6 1.16 -7.94 -7.97
N TYR A 7 0.93 -7.47 -6.74
CA TYR A 7 -0.40 -7.15 -6.23
C TYR A 7 -0.61 -5.65 -6.36
N GLU A 8 -1.55 -5.27 -7.21
CA GLU A 8 -1.80 -3.88 -7.56
C GLU A 8 -3.19 -3.44 -7.09
N ALA A 9 -3.27 -2.24 -6.51
CA ALA A 9 -4.53 -1.62 -6.15
C ALA A 9 -4.47 -0.10 -6.41
N PRO A 10 -5.30 0.43 -7.32
CA PRO A 10 -5.44 1.87 -7.46
C PRO A 10 -6.09 2.46 -6.21
N ALA A 11 -5.54 3.57 -5.72
CA ALA A 11 -6.14 4.36 -4.66
C ALA A 11 -7.06 5.44 -5.22
N SER A 12 -6.72 6.00 -6.38
CA SER A 12 -7.56 6.89 -7.17
C SER A 12 -7.13 6.82 -8.64
N ASP A 13 -7.77 7.62 -9.51
CA ASP A 13 -7.36 7.79 -10.91
C ASP A 13 -5.89 8.23 -11.08
N PHE A 14 -5.26 8.75 -10.02
CA PHE A 14 -3.92 9.33 -10.05
C PHE A 14 -2.89 8.59 -9.20
N ILE A 15 -3.29 7.57 -8.43
CA ILE A 15 -2.40 6.89 -7.50
C ILE A 15 -2.59 5.38 -7.60
N LEU A 16 -1.50 4.67 -7.88
CA LEU A 16 -1.42 3.21 -7.88
C LEU A 16 -0.53 2.73 -6.74
N LEU A 17 -0.98 1.73 -5.99
CA LEU A 17 -0.14 0.98 -5.06
C LEU A 17 0.21 -0.37 -5.69
N SER A 18 1.49 -0.75 -5.62
CA SER A 18 1.97 -2.06 -6.10
C SER A 18 2.81 -2.72 -5.02
N PHE A 19 2.65 -4.02 -4.85
CA PHE A 19 3.37 -4.83 -3.88
C PHE A 19 3.91 -6.09 -4.55
N ASP A 20 5.22 -6.31 -4.45
CA ASP A 20 5.91 -7.45 -5.08
C ASP A 20 6.11 -8.66 -4.13
N GLY A 21 5.53 -8.59 -2.91
CA GLY A 21 5.77 -9.56 -1.84
C GLY A 21 6.79 -9.10 -0.80
N ARG A 22 7.54 -8.02 -1.05
CA ARG A 22 8.55 -7.46 -0.12
C ARG A 22 8.47 -5.95 0.00
N VAL A 23 8.28 -5.25 -1.10
CA VAL A 23 8.30 -3.79 -1.20
C VAL A 23 6.93 -3.31 -1.63
N LEU A 24 6.39 -2.36 -0.87
CA LEU A 24 5.25 -1.57 -1.31
C LEU A 24 5.75 -0.33 -2.03
N GLU A 25 5.33 -0.16 -3.27
CA GLU A 25 5.53 1.02 -4.08
C GLU A 25 4.23 1.80 -4.20
N ALA A 26 4.33 3.13 -4.12
CA ALA A 26 3.26 4.04 -4.47
C ALA A 26 3.67 4.87 -5.68
N PHE A 27 2.82 4.90 -6.70
CA PHE A 27 3.04 5.63 -7.94
C PHE A 27 1.98 6.72 -8.09
N GLY A 28 2.40 7.98 -8.10
CA GLY A 28 1.55 9.12 -8.49
C GLY A 28 1.65 9.44 -9.99
N TYR A 29 0.58 9.98 -10.57
CA TYR A 29 0.53 10.42 -11.98
C TYR A 29 1.53 11.54 -12.31
N VAL A 30 1.85 12.38 -11.32
CA VAL A 30 3.03 13.24 -11.37
C VAL A 30 4.21 12.46 -10.79
N ASN A 31 5.30 12.33 -11.55
CA ASN A 31 6.58 11.70 -11.16
C ASN A 31 7.19 12.19 -9.82
N ALA A 32 6.55 13.14 -9.14
CA ALA A 32 6.94 13.67 -7.84
C ALA A 32 6.70 12.71 -6.66
N VAL A 33 5.96 11.61 -6.83
CA VAL A 33 5.58 10.72 -5.72
C VAL A 33 5.82 9.26 -6.09
N ARG A 34 7.10 8.84 -6.15
CA ARG A 34 7.50 7.43 -6.11
C ARG A 34 8.28 7.17 -4.83
N TYR A 35 7.75 6.31 -3.96
CA TYR A 35 8.45 5.87 -2.75
C TYR A 35 8.39 4.35 -2.64
N HIS A 36 9.53 3.75 -2.29
CA HIS A 36 9.69 2.32 -2.04
C HIS A 36 9.70 2.11 -0.51
N LEU A 37 8.78 1.29 -0.02
CA LEU A 37 8.62 1.02 1.41
C LEU A 37 8.88 -0.47 1.68
N TRP A 38 10.09 -0.77 2.18
CA TRP A 38 10.51 -2.12 2.62
C TRP A 38 10.14 -2.39 4.10
N GLU A 39 9.85 -1.35 4.88
CA GLU A 39 9.77 -1.42 6.34
C GLU A 39 8.44 -1.99 6.88
N GLN A 40 7.99 -3.12 6.34
CA GLN A 40 6.74 -3.80 6.71
C GLN A 40 5.55 -2.83 6.76
N PRO A 41 5.23 -2.17 5.65
CA PRO A 41 4.20 -1.14 5.62
C PRO A 41 2.82 -1.74 5.90
N ARG A 42 2.01 -1.02 6.66
CA ARG A 42 0.60 -1.35 6.94
C ARG A 42 -0.30 -0.27 6.39
N LEU A 43 -1.49 -0.67 5.95
CA LEU A 43 -2.52 0.22 5.45
C LEU A 43 -3.57 0.49 6.53
N GLU A 44 -3.74 1.76 6.89
CA GLU A 44 -4.79 2.23 7.78
C GLU A 44 -5.82 3.04 6.99
N PHE A 45 -7.08 2.61 7.05
CA PHE A 45 -8.18 3.31 6.42
C PHE A 45 -8.84 4.26 7.41
N ARG A 46 -8.92 5.55 7.06
CA ARG A 46 -9.68 6.54 7.83
C ARG A 46 -10.92 6.97 7.05
N PRO A 47 -12.12 6.53 7.49
CA PRO A 47 -13.37 7.04 6.95
C PRO A 47 -13.60 8.48 7.44
N GLY A 48 -14.26 9.31 6.63
CA GLY A 48 -14.54 10.70 6.97
C GLY A 48 -14.90 11.54 5.74
N ARG A 49 -15.05 12.87 5.92
CA ARG A 49 -15.39 13.83 4.85
C ARG A 49 -14.43 13.75 3.65
N SER A 50 -13.15 13.47 3.92
CA SER A 50 -12.18 13.03 2.91
C SER A 50 -11.67 11.67 3.30
N ARG A 51 -11.90 10.66 2.46
CA ARG A 51 -11.42 9.30 2.64
C ARG A 51 -9.90 9.29 2.51
N ARG A 52 -9.22 8.80 3.56
CA ARG A 52 -7.77 8.80 3.63
C ARG A 52 -7.25 7.40 3.89
N LEU A 53 -6.23 7.03 3.14
CA LEU A 53 -5.42 5.84 3.34
C LEU A 53 -4.07 6.30 3.89
N ALA A 54 -3.69 5.77 5.05
CA ALA A 54 -2.37 6.00 5.60
C ALA A 54 -1.52 4.75 5.47
N ILE A 55 -0.34 4.91 4.89
CA ILE A 55 0.72 3.90 4.85
C ILE A 55 1.62 4.16 6.05
N VAL A 56 1.65 3.21 6.99
CA VAL A 56 2.42 3.31 8.23
C VAL A 56 3.56 2.31 8.19
N THR A 57 4.80 2.75 8.37
CA THR A 57 5.96 1.85 8.45
C THR A 57 6.25 1.44 9.90
N LYS A 58 7.00 0.35 10.09
CA LYS A 58 7.44 -0.12 11.42
C LYS A 58 8.14 0.96 12.26
N ARG A 59 8.83 1.91 11.61
CA ARG A 59 9.51 3.03 12.26
C ARG A 59 8.62 4.25 12.53
N GLY A 60 7.31 4.10 12.37
CA GLY A 60 6.33 5.16 12.65
C GLY A 60 6.23 6.24 11.56
N ARG A 61 6.89 6.08 10.40
CA ARG A 61 6.67 6.98 9.27
C ARG A 61 5.25 6.78 8.74
N ARG A 62 4.57 7.88 8.48
CA ARG A 62 3.17 7.89 8.03
C ARG A 62 3.04 8.70 6.74
N HIS A 63 2.65 8.05 5.66
CA HIS A 63 2.29 8.70 4.40
C HIS A 63 0.78 8.64 4.23
N THR A 64 0.13 9.76 3.97
CA THR A 64 -1.33 9.80 3.81
C THR A 64 -1.69 10.20 2.39
N ILE A 65 -2.54 9.40 1.76
CA ILE A 65 -3.12 9.67 0.44
C ILE A 65 -4.64 9.62 0.53
N THR A 66 -5.32 10.26 -0.42
CA THR A 66 -6.77 10.10 -0.58
C THR A 66 -7.07 8.84 -1.37
N TYR A 67 -8.27 8.27 -1.17
CA TYR A 67 -8.73 7.18 -2.01
C TYR A 67 -10.20 7.32 -2.41
N ASP A 68 -10.53 6.77 -3.57
CA ASP A 68 -11.89 6.76 -4.10
C ASP A 68 -12.71 5.63 -3.49
N ALA A 69 -13.97 5.96 -3.21
CA ALA A 69 -14.89 5.11 -2.48
C ALA A 69 -15.03 3.70 -3.05
N HIS A 70 -15.11 3.62 -4.37
CA HIS A 70 -15.37 2.41 -5.12
C HIS A 70 -14.13 1.50 -5.23
N LEU A 71 -12.94 2.01 -4.89
CA LEU A 71 -11.67 1.28 -4.94
C LEU A 71 -11.30 0.63 -3.60
N LEU A 72 -12.06 0.90 -2.54
CA LEU A 72 -11.81 0.38 -1.20
C LEU A 72 -11.63 -1.16 -1.15
N PRO A 73 -12.45 -1.98 -1.85
CA PRO A 73 -12.27 -3.45 -1.81
C PRO A 73 -10.89 -3.90 -2.30
N GLY A 74 -10.36 -3.29 -3.36
CA GLY A 74 -9.03 -3.59 -3.89
C GLY A 74 -7.92 -3.21 -2.91
N LEU A 75 -8.04 -2.04 -2.29
CA LEU A 75 -7.09 -1.58 -1.27
C LEU A 75 -7.11 -2.47 -0.02
N GLN A 76 -8.28 -2.97 0.39
CA GLN A 76 -8.41 -3.92 1.50
C GLN A 76 -7.76 -5.27 1.18
N ALA A 77 -7.93 -5.76 -0.06
CA ALA A 77 -7.25 -6.97 -0.51
C ALA A 77 -5.72 -6.81 -0.49
N LEU A 78 -5.20 -5.66 -0.94
CA LEU A 78 -3.78 -5.34 -0.85
C LEU A 78 -3.30 -5.26 0.61
N ALA A 79 -4.10 -4.66 1.50
CA ALA A 79 -3.79 -4.61 2.93
C ALA A 79 -3.68 -6.01 3.56
N ALA A 80 -4.53 -6.95 3.16
CA ALA A 80 -4.46 -8.34 3.61
C ALA A 80 -3.15 -9.01 3.15
N ARG A 81 -2.73 -8.81 1.89
CA ARG A 81 -1.45 -9.31 1.38
C ARG A 81 -0.25 -8.75 2.12
N LEU A 82 -0.28 -7.46 2.45
CA LEU A 82 0.76 -6.85 3.27
C LEU A 82 0.82 -7.50 4.66
N ALA A 83 -0.32 -7.75 5.29
CA ALA A 83 -0.37 -8.42 6.60
C ALA A 83 0.18 -9.85 6.54
N GLU A 84 -0.17 -10.63 5.52
CA GLU A 84 0.36 -11.99 5.27
C GLU A 84 1.89 -11.97 5.17
N SER A 85 2.46 -11.03 4.41
CA SER A 85 3.93 -10.93 4.23
C SER A 85 4.70 -10.59 5.51
N VAL A 86 4.06 -9.88 6.46
CA VAL A 86 4.67 -9.56 7.76
C VAL A 86 4.71 -10.80 8.65
N SER A 87 3.72 -11.69 8.54
CA SER A 87 3.64 -12.92 9.33
C SER A 87 4.64 -14.00 8.89
N GLU A 88 5.12 -13.97 7.64
CA GLU A 88 6.12 -14.93 7.13
C GLU A 88 7.57 -14.60 7.50
N VAL A 89 7.86 -13.45 8.12
CA VAL A 89 9.22 -13.14 8.59
C VAL A 89 9.40 -13.71 10.01
N PRO A 90 10.20 -14.78 10.21
CA PRO A 90 10.53 -15.25 11.55
C PRO A 90 11.31 -14.15 12.27
N GLU A 91 10.93 -13.85 13.51
CA GLU A 91 11.76 -13.00 14.38
C GLU A 91 13.15 -13.64 14.56
N PRO A 92 14.25 -12.86 14.53
CA PRO A 92 15.58 -13.35 14.86
C PRO A 92 15.76 -13.65 16.35
#